data_AF-A0A956KK32-F1
#
_entry.id   AF-A0A956KK32-F1
#
_cell.length_a   1.000
_cell.length_b   1.000
_cell.length_c   1.000
_cell.angle_alpha   90.00
_cell.angle_beta   90.00
_cell.angle_gamma   90.00
#
_symmetry.space_group_name_H-M   'P 1'
#
loop_
_entity.id
_entity.type
_entity.pdbx_description
1 polymer ?
#
loop_
_entity_poly.entity_id
_entity_poly.type
_entity_poly.pdbx_seq_one_letter_code
_entity_poly.pdbx_strand_id
1 'polypeptide(L)'
;HNNYPADGTEQMGKAAASFIGAKKDVVRSDDPNDHAEFGVVDPEDETAAKDTRGRRVTIKDASGTALVDVIIGKDLPDREGFKFLRYPGENRVYAAQIDPQVSTQFTDWIEDDLLHMESDDIVAVMSNSYSVVETTDPDTGQPMASLENDQPFYFEQVETGEFENDGSPKLEWNLAAPPVFGPDGKRIDPEVYAQMAASVPEGEAPLPPLPEAEAPPEGKELNPTKVKQIVGAADRMKIVGVRPQPQQLSALDLLSKGFFVGGEPPAQRLFGNEGEVRLYAKDGVVYTLYFGEVTYAAGEALTAGNGEAEDEQAGDTGGEDGGESDANRQANRYMFVAVGYDPRRDENAGEPPTEGELRGAQRAEALAERFNRWYYVIPDSSFTQVHKVPDDFWRDLKAE
;
A
#
# COMPACT_ATOMS: atom_id res chain seq x y z
N HIS A 1 -6.76 -15.01 1.64
CA HIS A 1 -5.89 -13.81 1.71
C HIS A 1 -4.61 -14.04 2.52
N ASN A 2 -3.89 -15.17 2.34
CA ASN A 2 -2.59 -15.44 2.97
C ASN A 2 -2.45 -15.15 4.48
N ASN A 3 -3.53 -15.28 5.25
CA ASN A 3 -3.60 -14.89 6.67
C ASN A 3 -3.21 -13.43 6.96
N TYR A 4 -3.45 -12.51 6.01
CA TYR A 4 -3.41 -11.08 6.30
C TYR A 4 -4.46 -10.77 7.39
N PRO A 5 -4.12 -10.02 8.44
CA PRO A 5 -5.07 -9.66 9.50
C PRO A 5 -6.29 -8.93 8.92
N ALA A 6 -7.49 -9.27 9.41
CA ALA A 6 -8.65 -8.41 9.18
C ALA A 6 -8.55 -7.22 10.15
N ASP A 7 -7.82 -6.19 9.74
CA ASP A 7 -7.51 -5.00 10.53
C ASP A 7 -8.58 -3.91 10.39
N GLY A 8 -9.56 -4.05 9.48
CA GLY A 8 -10.76 -3.23 9.40
C GLY A 8 -11.72 -3.39 10.60
N THR A 9 -11.33 -2.85 11.75
CA THR A 9 -12.00 -3.06 13.05
C THR A 9 -13.49 -2.69 13.05
N GLU A 10 -13.88 -1.61 12.36
CA GLU A 10 -15.28 -1.20 12.25
C GLU A 10 -16.12 -2.24 11.49
N GLN A 11 -15.64 -2.70 10.34
CA GLN A 11 -16.34 -3.70 9.54
C GLN A 11 -16.41 -5.05 10.28
N MET A 12 -15.32 -5.45 10.94
CA MET A 12 -15.31 -6.63 11.82
C MET A 12 -16.37 -6.52 12.93
N GLY A 13 -16.50 -5.35 13.56
CA GLY A 13 -17.50 -5.07 14.58
C GLY A 13 -18.93 -5.16 14.05
N LYS A 14 -19.22 -4.53 12.90
CA LYS A 14 -20.54 -4.60 12.24
C LYS A 14 -20.91 -6.03 11.86
N ALA A 15 -19.98 -6.77 11.27
CA ALA A 15 -20.16 -8.17 10.91
C ALA A 15 -20.51 -9.02 12.14
N ALA A 16 -19.72 -8.94 13.21
CA ALA A 16 -19.98 -9.70 14.44
C ALA A 16 -21.34 -9.34 15.08
N ALA A 17 -21.67 -8.04 15.16
CA ALA A 17 -22.92 -7.56 15.71
C ALA A 17 -24.16 -8.11 14.97
N SER A 18 -24.05 -8.33 13.65
CA SER A 18 -25.16 -8.86 12.84
C SER A 18 -25.61 -10.28 13.25
N PHE A 19 -24.74 -11.05 13.91
CA PHE A 19 -25.06 -12.41 14.37
C PHE A 19 -25.45 -12.50 15.86
N ILE A 20 -25.01 -11.54 16.70
CA ILE A 20 -25.31 -11.54 18.14
C ILE A 20 -26.83 -11.49 18.41
N GLY A 21 -27.56 -10.74 17.59
CA GLY A 21 -29.02 -10.56 17.72
C GLY A 21 -29.86 -11.62 17.01
N ALA A 22 -29.26 -12.46 16.16
CA ALA A 22 -29.99 -13.38 15.31
C ALA A 22 -30.61 -14.52 16.13
N LYS A 23 -31.94 -14.64 16.11
CA LYS A 23 -32.66 -15.75 16.75
C LYS A 23 -33.19 -16.70 15.69
N LYS A 24 -33.02 -18.00 15.94
CA LYS A 24 -33.71 -19.05 15.19
C LYS A 24 -35.21 -18.84 15.40
N ASP A 25 -35.94 -18.55 14.33
CA ASP A 25 -37.36 -18.27 14.43
C ASP A 25 -38.17 -19.54 14.19
N VAL A 26 -38.04 -20.15 13.01
CA VAL A 26 -38.85 -21.30 12.61
C VAL A 26 -38.01 -22.33 11.86
N VAL A 27 -38.20 -23.62 12.18
CA VAL A 27 -37.65 -24.74 11.38
C VAL A 27 -38.42 -24.83 10.06
N ARG A 28 -37.71 -24.84 8.94
CA ARG A 28 -38.29 -24.83 7.59
C ARG A 28 -38.30 -26.21 6.94
N SER A 29 -37.19 -26.93 7.02
CA SER A 29 -37.10 -28.30 6.53
C SER A 29 -36.00 -29.07 7.25
N ASP A 30 -36.12 -30.40 7.24
CA ASP A 30 -35.08 -31.35 7.64
C ASP A 30 -34.62 -32.22 6.44
N ASP A 31 -35.20 -32.02 5.24
CA ASP A 31 -34.88 -32.77 4.03
C ASP A 31 -33.68 -32.11 3.29
N PRO A 32 -32.57 -32.84 3.09
CA PRO A 32 -31.42 -32.34 2.32
C PRO A 32 -31.74 -31.94 0.88
N ASN A 33 -32.77 -32.55 0.27
CA ASN A 33 -33.14 -32.25 -1.11
C ASN A 33 -33.62 -30.81 -1.29
N ASP A 34 -34.09 -30.17 -0.21
CA ASP A 34 -34.58 -28.80 -0.23
C ASP A 34 -33.45 -27.76 -0.11
N HIS A 35 -32.21 -28.18 0.19
CA HIS A 35 -31.09 -27.25 0.42
C HIS A 35 -30.82 -26.36 -0.81
N ALA A 36 -30.94 -26.94 -2.00
CA ALA A 36 -30.75 -26.21 -3.25
C ALA A 36 -31.85 -25.16 -3.49
N GLU A 37 -33.09 -25.50 -3.13
CA GLU A 37 -34.22 -24.56 -3.24
C GLU A 37 -34.01 -23.36 -2.31
N PHE A 38 -33.63 -23.60 -1.06
CA PHE A 38 -33.35 -22.55 -0.07
C PHE A 38 -32.03 -21.81 -0.29
N GLY A 39 -31.17 -22.30 -1.18
CA GLY A 39 -29.84 -21.73 -1.44
C GLY A 39 -28.90 -21.87 -0.26
N VAL A 40 -29.01 -22.96 0.51
CA VAL A 40 -28.19 -23.21 1.71
C VAL A 40 -27.19 -24.36 1.52
N VAL A 41 -26.93 -24.77 0.27
CA VAL A 41 -25.87 -25.75 -0.02
C VAL A 41 -24.52 -25.18 0.40
N ASP A 42 -23.61 -26.03 0.89
CA ASP A 42 -22.31 -25.56 1.38
C ASP A 42 -21.50 -24.97 0.22
N PRO A 43 -20.97 -23.74 0.32
CA PRO A 43 -20.15 -23.16 -0.73
C PRO A 43 -18.89 -23.98 -1.05
N GLU A 44 -18.38 -24.76 -0.09
CA GLU A 44 -17.23 -25.64 -0.26
C GLU A 44 -17.56 -26.92 -1.05
N ASP A 45 -18.85 -27.22 -1.30
CA ASP A 45 -19.25 -28.33 -2.16
C ASP A 45 -19.08 -27.96 -3.63
N GLU A 46 -17.91 -28.27 -4.18
CA GLU A 46 -17.58 -28.00 -5.58
C GLU A 46 -18.48 -28.72 -6.59
N THR A 47 -19.18 -29.78 -6.18
CA THR A 47 -20.06 -30.56 -7.06
C THR A 47 -21.45 -29.94 -7.20
N ALA A 48 -21.84 -29.06 -6.27
CA ALA A 48 -23.13 -28.39 -6.30
C ALA A 48 -23.18 -27.25 -7.32
N ALA A 49 -24.34 -27.03 -7.93
CA ALA A 49 -24.55 -25.90 -8.84
C ALA A 49 -24.35 -24.55 -8.11
N LYS A 50 -23.63 -23.60 -8.73
CA LYS A 50 -23.17 -22.36 -8.07
C LYS A 50 -24.32 -21.52 -7.48
N ASP A 51 -25.47 -21.48 -8.15
CA ASP A 51 -26.68 -20.74 -7.76
C ASP A 51 -27.44 -21.37 -6.58
N THR A 52 -27.10 -22.61 -6.23
CA THR A 52 -27.69 -23.35 -5.09
C THR A 52 -26.89 -23.20 -3.81
N ARG A 53 -25.64 -22.72 -3.92
CA ARG A 53 -24.72 -22.53 -2.79
C ARG A 53 -25.11 -21.31 -1.98
N GLY A 54 -25.05 -21.45 -0.66
CA GLY A 54 -25.19 -20.35 0.27
C GLY A 54 -23.86 -19.66 0.55
N ARG A 55 -23.92 -18.60 1.35
CA ARG A 55 -22.75 -17.89 1.86
C ARG A 55 -22.42 -18.39 3.27
N ARG A 56 -21.33 -19.12 3.42
CA ARG A 56 -20.85 -19.59 4.73
C ARG A 56 -20.09 -18.48 5.44
N VAL A 57 -20.43 -18.24 6.70
CA VAL A 57 -19.79 -17.24 7.56
C VAL A 57 -19.30 -17.92 8.82
N THR A 58 -17.99 -17.81 9.06
CA THR A 58 -17.32 -18.36 10.23
C THR A 58 -16.63 -17.25 11.00
N ILE A 59 -17.04 -17.02 12.25
CA ILE A 59 -16.40 -16.06 13.16
C ILE A 59 -15.77 -16.85 14.29
N LYS A 60 -14.49 -16.63 14.54
CA LYS A 60 -13.72 -17.30 15.60
C LYS A 60 -13.22 -16.28 16.62
N ASP A 61 -13.07 -16.72 17.86
CA ASP A 61 -12.33 -15.95 18.86
C ASP A 61 -10.80 -16.09 18.68
N ALA A 62 -10.02 -15.38 19.51
CA ALA A 62 -8.56 -15.42 19.48
C ALA A 62 -7.96 -16.81 19.75
N SER A 63 -8.71 -17.73 20.37
CA SER A 63 -8.29 -19.12 20.61
C SER A 63 -8.58 -20.04 19.42
N GLY A 64 -9.26 -19.53 18.39
CA GLY A 64 -9.72 -20.30 17.23
C GLY A 64 -11.07 -20.99 17.45
N THR A 65 -11.75 -20.74 18.57
CA THR A 65 -13.08 -21.31 18.85
C THR A 65 -14.12 -20.62 17.97
N ALA A 66 -14.89 -21.40 17.20
CA ALA A 66 -15.97 -20.85 16.38
C ALA A 66 -17.12 -20.33 17.25
N LEU A 67 -17.35 -19.02 17.18
CA LEU A 67 -18.48 -18.31 17.79
C LEU A 67 -19.71 -18.33 16.87
N VAL A 68 -19.46 -18.27 15.56
CA VAL A 68 -20.47 -18.38 14.50
C VAL A 68 -19.92 -19.30 13.43
N ASP A 69 -20.71 -20.26 12.95
CA ASP A 69 -20.47 -21.02 11.73
C ASP A 69 -21.83 -21.35 11.11
N VAL A 70 -22.22 -20.61 10.07
CA VAL A 70 -23.55 -20.69 9.48
C VAL A 70 -23.50 -20.48 7.97
N ILE A 71 -24.32 -21.23 7.24
CA ILE A 71 -24.57 -21.04 5.82
C ILE A 71 -25.84 -20.21 5.67
N ILE A 72 -25.70 -19.03 5.05
CA ILE A 72 -26.78 -18.09 4.79
C ILE A 72 -27.26 -18.28 3.36
N GLY A 73 -28.55 -18.59 3.20
CA GLY A 73 -29.18 -18.77 1.90
C GLY A 73 -30.05 -17.61 1.46
N LYS A 74 -31.04 -17.93 0.63
CA LYS A 74 -31.94 -16.97 0.00
C LYS A 74 -32.81 -16.23 1.03
N ASP A 75 -33.32 -15.08 0.62
CA ASP A 75 -34.37 -14.37 1.36
C ASP A 75 -35.65 -15.19 1.43
N LEU A 76 -36.35 -15.07 2.56
CA LEU A 76 -37.65 -15.68 2.76
C LEU A 76 -38.72 -14.84 2.05
N PRO A 77 -39.45 -15.38 1.05
CA PRO A 77 -40.35 -14.57 0.21
C PRO A 77 -41.48 -13.86 0.98
N ASP A 78 -41.99 -14.50 2.03
CA ASP A 78 -43.18 -14.04 2.76
C ASP A 78 -42.85 -13.14 3.96
N ARG A 79 -41.56 -12.86 4.23
CA ARG A 79 -41.16 -12.06 5.39
C ARG A 79 -39.85 -11.31 5.14
N GLU A 80 -39.96 -10.00 5.01
CA GLU A 80 -38.83 -9.11 4.81
C GLU A 80 -37.80 -9.19 5.97
N GLY A 81 -36.52 -9.17 5.62
CA GLY A 81 -35.41 -9.26 6.57
C GLY A 81 -35.16 -10.66 7.15
N PHE A 82 -35.87 -11.68 6.65
CA PHE A 82 -35.62 -13.08 7.00
C PHE A 82 -34.86 -13.80 5.89
N LYS A 83 -33.89 -14.62 6.29
CA LYS A 83 -33.12 -15.47 5.39
C LYS A 83 -33.17 -16.93 5.86
N PHE A 84 -32.96 -17.85 4.93
CA PHE A 84 -32.72 -19.26 5.27
C PHE A 84 -31.31 -19.44 5.84
N LEU A 85 -31.20 -20.21 6.92
CA LEU A 85 -29.94 -20.52 7.59
C LEU A 85 -29.79 -22.02 7.77
N ARG A 86 -28.56 -22.52 7.63
CA ARG A 86 -28.21 -23.92 7.91
C ARG A 86 -26.86 -23.99 8.61
N TYR A 87 -26.70 -24.91 9.56
CA TYR A 87 -25.36 -25.21 10.10
C TYR A 87 -24.63 -26.16 9.14
N PRO A 88 -23.33 -25.94 8.88
CA PRO A 88 -22.55 -26.88 8.08
C PRO A 88 -22.64 -28.30 8.65
N GLY A 89 -22.82 -29.29 7.78
CA GLY A 89 -22.99 -30.69 8.17
C GLY A 89 -24.36 -31.06 8.76
N GLU A 90 -25.25 -30.10 9.00
CA GLU A 90 -26.62 -30.37 9.43
C GLU A 90 -27.60 -30.34 8.24
N ASN A 91 -28.66 -31.15 8.34
CA ASN A 91 -29.74 -31.16 7.35
C ASN A 91 -30.80 -30.08 7.62
N ARG A 92 -30.93 -29.66 8.88
CA ARG A 92 -32.00 -28.76 9.31
C ARG A 92 -31.79 -27.35 8.79
N VAL A 93 -32.82 -26.82 8.14
CA VAL A 93 -32.90 -25.45 7.66
C VAL A 93 -33.81 -24.63 8.56
N TYR A 94 -33.36 -23.45 8.94
CA TYR A 94 -34.09 -22.49 9.75
C TYR A 94 -34.42 -21.26 8.91
N ALA A 95 -35.47 -20.52 9.29
CA ALA A 95 -35.61 -19.12 8.94
C ALA A 95 -35.25 -18.27 10.16
N ALA A 96 -34.50 -17.20 9.94
CA ALA A 96 -34.13 -16.25 10.99
C ALA A 96 -34.13 -14.82 10.45
N GLN A 97 -34.49 -13.87 11.31
CA GLN A 97 -34.32 -12.45 11.00
C GLN A 97 -32.84 -12.11 11.11
N ILE A 98 -32.23 -11.70 10.01
CA ILE A 98 -30.82 -11.33 9.99
C ILE A 98 -30.53 -10.38 8.84
N ASP A 99 -29.75 -9.35 9.13
CA ASP A 99 -29.17 -8.45 8.14
C ASP A 99 -27.64 -8.59 8.19
N PRO A 100 -27.07 -9.58 7.48
CA PRO A 100 -25.66 -9.93 7.63
C PRO A 100 -24.77 -8.88 6.96
N GLN A 101 -24.12 -8.07 7.79
CA GLN A 101 -23.15 -7.05 7.39
C GLN A 101 -21.78 -7.67 7.07
N VAL A 102 -21.76 -8.60 6.11
CA VAL A 102 -20.56 -9.35 5.71
C VAL A 102 -20.31 -9.19 4.21
N SER A 103 -19.04 -9.03 3.84
CA SER A 103 -18.59 -8.88 2.46
C SER A 103 -17.67 -10.02 2.04
N THR A 104 -17.67 -10.34 0.75
CA THR A 104 -16.68 -11.23 0.12
C THR A 104 -15.51 -10.44 -0.47
N GLN A 105 -15.55 -9.10 -0.43
CA GLN A 105 -14.48 -8.26 -0.95
C GLN A 105 -13.39 -8.08 0.10
N PHE A 106 -12.14 -8.39 -0.26
CA PHE A 106 -10.97 -8.22 0.60
C PHE A 106 -10.86 -6.81 1.19
N THR A 107 -11.09 -5.80 0.35
CA THR A 107 -10.94 -4.37 0.69
C THR A 107 -11.84 -3.92 1.84
N ASP A 108 -12.95 -4.62 2.07
CA ASP A 108 -13.88 -4.24 3.14
C ASP A 108 -13.38 -4.68 4.52
N TRP A 109 -12.39 -5.59 4.57
CA TRP A 109 -11.87 -6.18 5.80
C TRP A 109 -10.53 -5.61 6.24
N ILE A 110 -9.99 -4.66 5.49
CA ILE A 110 -8.70 -4.03 5.76
C ILE A 110 -8.85 -2.59 6.24
N GLU A 111 -7.81 -2.07 6.90
CA GLU A 111 -7.72 -0.66 7.26
C GLU A 111 -7.64 0.25 6.03
N ASP A 112 -8.36 1.38 6.09
CA ASP A 112 -8.33 2.42 5.04
C ASP A 112 -7.04 3.25 5.08
N ASP A 113 -6.42 3.39 6.26
CA ASP A 113 -5.14 4.08 6.47
C ASP A 113 -4.02 3.04 6.46
N LEU A 114 -3.52 2.71 5.27
CA LEU A 114 -2.48 1.71 5.12
C LEU A 114 -1.19 2.14 5.81
N LEU A 115 -0.79 3.41 5.72
CA LEU A 115 0.56 3.85 6.11
C LEU A 115 0.64 4.30 7.58
N HIS A 116 -0.48 4.47 8.28
CA HIS A 116 -0.54 5.07 9.61
C HIS A 116 0.24 6.37 9.67
N MET A 117 -0.01 7.24 8.69
CA MET A 117 0.62 8.55 8.54
C MET A 117 -0.44 9.63 8.38
N GLU A 118 -0.16 10.80 8.92
CA GLU A 118 -0.96 11.99 8.64
C GLU A 118 -0.21 12.88 7.64
N SER A 119 -0.91 13.41 6.64
CA SER A 119 -0.29 14.30 5.64
C SER A 119 0.45 15.50 6.27
N ASP A 120 -0.07 16.02 7.37
CA ASP A 120 0.48 17.18 8.08
C ASP A 120 1.77 16.87 8.86
N ASP A 121 2.11 15.59 9.03
CA ASP A 121 3.39 15.17 9.62
C ASP A 121 4.53 15.14 8.60
N ILE A 122 4.21 15.14 7.30
CA ILE A 122 5.21 14.99 6.24
C ILE A 122 5.83 16.34 5.90
N VAL A 123 7.12 16.47 6.21
CA VAL A 123 7.90 17.71 6.05
C VAL A 123 8.77 17.70 4.79
N ALA A 124 9.08 16.52 4.25
CA ALA A 124 9.82 16.39 3.00
C ALA A 124 9.36 15.19 2.16
N VAL A 125 9.58 15.30 0.85
CA VAL A 125 9.29 14.25 -0.13
C VAL A 125 10.47 14.10 -1.08
N MET A 126 10.89 12.88 -1.36
CA MET A 126 11.73 12.57 -2.52
C MET A 126 10.91 11.79 -3.53
N SER A 127 10.93 12.19 -4.80
CA SER A 127 10.26 11.48 -5.90
C SER A 127 11.27 11.16 -6.97
N ASN A 128 11.33 9.91 -7.42
CA ASN A 128 12.26 9.51 -8.47
C ASN A 128 11.61 8.47 -9.39
N SER A 129 11.43 8.84 -10.65
CA SER A 129 10.73 8.05 -11.68
C SER A 129 11.69 7.39 -12.64
N TYR A 130 12.65 6.65 -12.08
CA TYR A 130 13.59 5.87 -12.86
C TYR A 130 12.99 4.54 -13.33
N SER A 131 13.63 3.92 -14.31
CA SER A 131 13.45 2.51 -14.67
C SER A 131 14.72 1.72 -14.41
N VAL A 132 14.59 0.44 -14.08
CA VAL A 132 15.75 -0.43 -13.90
C VAL A 132 16.06 -1.11 -15.22
N VAL A 133 17.30 -0.96 -15.69
CA VAL A 133 17.80 -1.55 -16.93
C VAL A 133 18.94 -2.51 -16.65
N GLU A 134 18.98 -3.63 -17.37
CA GLU A 134 20.13 -4.53 -17.33
C GLU A 134 21.26 -3.95 -18.18
N THR A 135 22.42 -3.83 -17.56
CA THR A 135 23.66 -3.32 -18.16
C THR A 135 24.79 -4.28 -17.85
N THR A 136 25.96 -4.02 -18.41
CA THR A 136 27.17 -4.82 -18.13
C THR A 136 28.15 -3.96 -17.37
N ASP A 137 28.67 -4.50 -16.27
CA ASP A 137 29.76 -3.92 -15.51
C ASP A 137 30.98 -3.74 -16.44
N PRO A 138 31.48 -2.51 -16.61
CA PRO A 138 32.57 -2.23 -17.55
C PRO A 138 33.90 -2.87 -17.12
N ASP A 139 34.10 -3.16 -15.84
CA ASP A 139 35.33 -3.73 -15.28
C ASP A 139 35.28 -5.26 -15.25
N THR A 140 34.14 -5.85 -14.87
CA THR A 140 34.01 -7.30 -14.67
C THR A 140 33.32 -8.03 -15.82
N GLY A 141 32.61 -7.31 -16.70
CA GLY A 141 31.80 -7.89 -17.77
C GLY A 141 30.57 -8.66 -17.26
N GLN A 142 30.24 -8.56 -15.97
CA GLN A 142 29.08 -9.21 -15.36
C GLN A 142 27.81 -8.38 -15.58
N PRO A 143 26.62 -9.00 -15.69
CA PRO A 143 25.37 -8.27 -15.74
C PRO A 143 25.12 -7.53 -14.42
N MET A 144 24.66 -6.28 -14.50
CA MET A 144 24.29 -5.46 -13.37
C MET A 144 23.06 -4.61 -13.67
N ALA A 145 22.26 -4.34 -12.64
CA ALA A 145 21.15 -3.41 -12.73
C ALA A 145 21.67 -1.97 -12.67
N SER A 146 21.27 -1.15 -13.63
CA SER A 146 21.49 0.30 -13.65
C SER A 146 20.14 1.02 -13.68
N LEU A 147 20.15 2.30 -13.30
CA LEU A 147 18.95 3.13 -13.33
C LEU A 147 18.98 4.03 -14.56
N GLU A 148 17.91 4.01 -15.34
CA GLU A 148 17.65 4.96 -16.42
C GLU A 148 16.71 6.05 -15.90
N ASN A 149 16.94 7.30 -16.27
CA ASN A 149 16.19 8.47 -15.76
C ASN A 149 16.25 8.64 -14.23
N ASP A 150 17.37 8.27 -13.60
CA ASP A 150 17.63 8.49 -12.18
C ASP A 150 17.84 9.99 -11.87
N GLN A 151 16.73 10.68 -11.67
CA GLN A 151 16.67 12.11 -11.38
C GLN A 151 15.73 12.35 -10.19
N PRO A 152 16.23 12.18 -8.95
CA PRO A 152 15.42 12.37 -7.76
C PRO A 152 15.13 13.85 -7.54
N PHE A 153 13.84 14.19 -7.54
CA PHE A 153 13.36 15.48 -7.03
C PHE A 153 13.21 15.43 -5.52
N TYR A 154 13.75 16.42 -4.83
CA TYR A 154 13.61 16.57 -3.39
C TYR A 154 12.81 17.84 -3.07
N PHE A 155 11.76 17.67 -2.28
CA PHE A 155 10.87 18.74 -1.86
C PHE A 155 10.86 18.85 -0.36
N GLU A 156 10.80 20.07 0.15
CA GLU A 156 10.74 20.34 1.58
C GLU A 156 9.74 21.46 1.85
N GLN A 157 9.05 21.36 2.99
CA GLN A 157 8.23 22.46 3.49
C GLN A 157 9.13 23.56 4.05
N VAL A 158 8.85 24.80 3.66
CA VAL A 158 9.58 25.98 4.12
C VAL A 158 8.60 27.00 4.65
N GLU A 159 8.92 27.63 5.79
CA GLU A 159 8.18 28.76 6.32
C GLU A 159 8.25 29.95 5.37
N THR A 160 7.10 30.52 5.01
CA THR A 160 7.04 31.69 4.13
C THR A 160 7.24 33.01 4.87
N GLY A 161 7.23 32.98 6.22
CA GLY A 161 7.15 34.16 7.08
C GLY A 161 5.74 34.74 7.22
N GLU A 162 4.75 34.17 6.53
CA GLU A 162 3.32 34.44 6.75
C GLU A 162 2.77 33.51 7.83
N PHE A 163 1.60 33.83 8.36
CA PHE A 163 0.89 33.00 9.34
C PHE A 163 -0.49 32.64 8.80
N GLU A 164 -0.92 31.41 9.07
CA GLU A 164 -2.28 30.93 8.83
C GLU A 164 -3.27 31.62 9.77
N ASN A 165 -4.57 31.43 9.50
CA ASN A 165 -5.64 32.06 10.31
C ASN A 165 -5.66 31.60 11.78
N ASP A 166 -5.10 30.42 12.06
CA ASP A 166 -4.96 29.87 13.41
C ASP A 166 -3.69 30.34 14.14
N GLY A 167 -2.85 31.15 13.47
CA GLY A 167 -1.60 31.67 14.01
C GLY A 167 -0.40 30.74 13.85
N SER A 168 -0.54 29.59 13.18
CA SER A 168 0.59 28.75 12.81
C SER A 168 1.39 29.37 11.64
N PRO A 169 2.72 29.14 11.54
CA PRO A 169 3.49 29.57 10.38
C PRO A 169 2.94 28.93 9.11
N LYS A 170 2.80 29.73 8.05
CA LYS A 170 2.42 29.22 6.75
C LYS A 170 3.61 28.49 6.12
N LEU A 171 3.39 27.23 5.76
CA LEU A 171 4.38 26.39 5.11
C LEU A 171 4.05 26.20 3.63
N GLU A 172 5.08 26.30 2.78
CA GLU A 172 4.96 26.01 1.35
C GLU A 172 6.00 24.97 0.89
N TRP A 173 5.54 24.08 0.00
CA TRP A 173 6.40 23.09 -0.64
C TRP A 173 7.33 23.77 -1.65
N ASN A 174 8.63 23.60 -1.45
CA ASN A 174 9.66 24.11 -2.34
C ASN A 174 10.50 22.97 -2.88
N LEU A 175 11.05 23.19 -4.08
CA LEU A 175 12.10 22.34 -4.62
C LEU A 175 13.40 22.67 -3.89
N ALA A 176 14.07 21.65 -3.39
CA ALA A 176 15.24 21.81 -2.54
C ALA A 176 16.30 20.75 -2.86
N ALA A 177 17.51 21.00 -2.39
CA ALA A 177 18.52 19.95 -2.29
C ALA A 177 18.28 19.13 -1.02
N PRO A 178 18.53 17.81 -1.03
CA PRO A 178 18.60 17.02 0.20
C PRO A 178 19.54 17.67 1.21
N PRO A 179 19.14 17.79 2.49
CA PRO A 179 20.00 18.42 3.49
C PRO A 179 21.26 17.59 3.73
N VAL A 180 22.37 18.30 3.89
CA VAL A 180 23.64 17.72 4.33
C VAL A 180 23.74 17.89 5.84
N PHE A 181 24.23 16.85 6.52
CA PHE A 181 24.35 16.83 7.97
C PHE A 181 25.82 16.67 8.36
N GLY A 182 26.22 17.40 9.40
CA GLY A 182 27.55 17.32 9.96
C GLY A 182 27.77 16.05 10.79
N PRO A 183 29.01 15.81 11.24
CA PRO A 183 29.32 14.70 12.14
C PRO A 183 28.55 14.73 13.47
N ASP A 184 28.06 15.92 13.86
CA ASP A 184 27.23 16.14 15.04
C ASP A 184 25.74 15.87 14.80
N GLY A 185 25.38 15.41 13.58
CA GLY A 185 24.00 15.12 13.19
C GLY A 185 23.16 16.36 12.86
N LYS A 186 23.74 17.56 12.94
CA LYS A 186 23.01 18.81 12.65
C LYS A 186 23.04 19.13 11.17
N ARG A 187 21.93 19.70 10.67
CA ARG A 187 21.85 20.22 9.31
C ARG A 187 22.91 21.31 9.12
N ILE A 188 23.74 21.16 8.11
CA ILE A 188 24.74 22.16 7.72
C ILE A 188 24.08 23.09 6.70
N ASP A 189 24.19 24.39 6.93
CA ASP A 189 23.81 25.41 5.96
C ASP A 189 24.69 25.29 4.70
N PRO A 190 24.13 25.33 3.48
CA PRO A 190 24.90 25.24 2.24
C PRO A 190 26.11 26.19 2.16
N GLU A 191 25.98 27.43 2.65
CA GLU A 191 27.07 28.41 2.68
C GLU A 191 28.18 27.98 3.64
N VAL A 192 27.80 27.45 4.81
CA VAL A 192 28.75 26.91 5.80
C VAL A 192 29.47 25.71 5.21
N TYR A 193 28.75 24.82 4.51
CA TYR A 193 29.35 23.68 3.84
C TYR A 193 30.36 24.10 2.77
N ALA A 194 29.99 25.08 1.93
CA ALA A 194 30.90 25.62 0.91
C ALA A 194 32.16 26.23 1.53
N GLN A 195 32.04 26.93 2.66
CA GLN A 195 33.19 27.45 3.40
C GLN A 195 34.07 26.34 3.99
N MET A 196 33.46 25.29 4.55
CA MET A 196 34.19 24.10 5.04
C MET A 196 34.92 23.41 3.89
N ALA A 197 34.27 23.21 2.75
CA ALA A 197 34.85 22.58 1.56
C ALA A 197 36.03 23.39 1.00
N ALA A 198 35.91 24.72 0.96
CA ALA A 198 36.99 25.62 0.53
C ALA A 198 38.17 25.69 1.53
N SER A 199 37.95 25.29 2.78
CA SER A 199 38.95 25.34 3.86
C SER A 199 39.61 23.99 4.14
N VAL A 200 39.28 22.92 3.39
CA VAL A 200 39.92 21.61 3.52
C VAL A 200 41.41 21.74 3.22
N PRO A 201 42.32 21.37 4.15
CA PRO A 201 43.76 21.47 3.94
C PRO A 201 44.24 20.68 2.73
N GLU A 202 45.27 21.20 2.06
CA GLU A 202 45.91 20.54 0.93
C GLU A 202 46.53 19.20 1.38
N GLY A 203 45.97 18.08 0.91
CA GLY A 203 46.38 16.72 1.30
C GLY A 203 45.33 15.93 2.09
N GLU A 204 44.24 16.58 2.54
CA GLU A 204 43.05 15.88 3.04
C GLU A 204 42.07 15.60 1.91
N ALA A 205 41.23 14.57 2.08
CA ALA A 205 40.20 14.25 1.11
C ALA A 205 39.17 15.41 1.04
N PRO A 206 38.84 15.93 -0.16
CA PRO A 206 37.87 17.00 -0.29
C PRO A 206 36.51 16.54 0.22
N LEU A 207 35.75 17.48 0.79
CA LEU A 207 34.35 17.20 1.13
C LEU A 207 33.57 16.86 -0.15
N PRO A 208 32.59 15.93 -0.08
CA PRO A 208 31.77 15.62 -1.23
C PRO A 208 31.04 16.88 -1.71
N PRO A 209 30.73 17.03 -3.01
CA PRO A 209 29.93 18.16 -3.47
C PRO A 209 28.56 18.15 -2.79
N LEU A 210 27.99 19.35 -2.56
CA LEU A 210 26.60 19.45 -2.11
C LEU A 210 25.70 18.83 -3.18
N PRO A 211 24.65 18.11 -2.78
CA PRO A 211 23.60 17.78 -3.73
C PRO A 211 22.96 19.09 -4.20
N GLU A 212 22.72 19.20 -5.51
CA GLU A 212 22.06 20.37 -6.10
C GLU A 212 20.60 20.02 -6.37
N ALA A 213 19.70 20.98 -6.15
CA ALA A 213 18.33 20.86 -6.59
C ALA A 213 18.31 21.00 -8.12
N GLU A 214 17.53 20.16 -8.81
CA GLU A 214 17.39 20.30 -10.25
C GLU A 214 16.75 21.64 -10.59
N ALA A 215 17.30 22.36 -11.57
CA ALA A 215 16.75 23.65 -11.96
C ALA A 215 15.40 23.44 -12.67
N PRO A 216 14.38 24.29 -12.40
CA PRO A 216 13.16 24.28 -13.20
C PRO A 216 13.47 24.47 -14.69
N PRO A 217 12.72 23.82 -15.59
CA PRO A 217 12.82 24.09 -17.02
C PRO A 217 12.60 25.58 -17.32
N GLU A 218 13.19 26.06 -18.42
CA GLU A 218 13.08 27.45 -18.83
C GLU A 218 11.61 27.88 -18.94
N GLY A 219 11.26 28.98 -18.28
CA GLY A 219 9.90 29.53 -18.30
C GLY A 219 8.90 28.83 -17.36
N LYS A 220 9.34 27.85 -16.56
CA LYS A 220 8.47 27.10 -15.63
C LYS A 220 8.84 27.32 -14.16
N GLU A 221 7.87 27.09 -13.29
CA GLU A 221 8.03 27.04 -11.84
C GLU A 221 7.44 25.75 -11.25
N LEU A 222 7.83 25.43 -10.02
CA LEU A 222 7.24 24.31 -9.28
C LEU A 222 5.72 24.48 -9.15
N ASN A 223 5.00 23.39 -9.38
CA ASN A 223 3.59 23.25 -9.06
C ASN A 223 3.42 22.55 -7.71
N PRO A 224 3.32 23.29 -6.58
CA PRO A 224 3.26 22.69 -5.25
C PRO A 224 2.03 21.80 -5.04
N THR A 225 0.97 21.98 -5.86
CA THR A 225 -0.21 21.11 -5.85
C THR A 225 0.16 19.66 -6.12
N LYS A 226 1.17 19.40 -6.96
CA LYS A 226 1.59 18.04 -7.32
C LYS A 226 2.28 17.35 -6.16
N VAL A 227 3.12 18.07 -5.42
CA VAL A 227 3.73 17.55 -4.18
C VAL A 227 2.67 17.27 -3.12
N LYS A 228 1.71 18.19 -2.94
CA LYS A 228 0.56 17.98 -2.03
C LYS A 228 -0.29 16.77 -2.42
N GLN A 229 -0.45 16.50 -3.73
CA GLN A 229 -1.14 15.31 -4.21
C GLN A 229 -0.40 14.02 -3.83
N ILE A 230 0.93 14.00 -3.91
CA ILE A 230 1.74 12.85 -3.48
C ILE A 230 1.47 12.54 -2.00
N VAL A 231 1.64 13.54 -1.13
CA VAL A 231 1.45 13.39 0.32
C VAL A 231 0.03 12.93 0.65
N GLY A 232 -0.98 13.62 0.13
CA GLY A 232 -2.38 13.27 0.39
C GLY A 232 -2.83 11.94 -0.23
N ALA A 233 -2.16 11.47 -1.27
CA ALA A 233 -2.42 10.15 -1.85
C ALA A 233 -1.73 9.02 -1.05
N ALA A 234 -0.56 9.28 -0.48
CA ALA A 234 0.12 8.34 0.41
C ALA A 234 -0.63 8.12 1.72
N ASP A 235 -1.13 9.20 2.33
CA ASP A 235 -2.02 9.16 3.51
C ASP A 235 -3.26 8.29 3.25
N ARG A 236 -3.91 8.46 2.09
CA ARG A 236 -5.11 7.69 1.70
C ARG A 236 -4.82 6.50 0.79
N MET A 237 -3.66 5.87 0.96
CA MET A 237 -3.21 4.80 0.08
C MET A 237 -4.16 3.61 0.11
N LYS A 238 -4.63 3.18 -1.07
CA LYS A 238 -5.52 2.02 -1.20
C LYS A 238 -4.77 0.80 -1.72
N ILE A 239 -5.13 -0.37 -1.20
CA ILE A 239 -4.66 -1.66 -1.71
C ILE A 239 -5.85 -2.49 -2.21
N VAL A 240 -5.60 -3.33 -3.20
CA VAL A 240 -6.56 -4.30 -3.74
C VAL A 240 -6.08 -5.74 -3.58
N GLY A 241 -4.85 -5.91 -3.09
CA GLY A 241 -4.27 -7.21 -2.81
C GLY A 241 -3.08 -7.10 -1.88
N VAL A 242 -2.82 -8.19 -1.18
CA VAL A 242 -1.69 -8.31 -0.26
C VAL A 242 -1.08 -9.70 -0.33
N ARG A 243 0.24 -9.75 -0.22
CA ARG A 243 1.03 -10.97 -0.36
C ARG A 243 2.04 -11.03 0.75
N PRO A 244 2.18 -12.17 1.45
CA PRO A 244 3.16 -12.30 2.51
C PRO A 244 4.55 -12.17 1.91
N GLN A 245 5.45 -11.62 2.70
CA GLN A 245 6.88 -11.60 2.50
C GLN A 245 7.50 -12.55 3.53
N PRO A 246 7.47 -13.89 3.34
CA PRO A 246 8.05 -14.80 4.31
C PRO A 246 9.47 -15.19 3.87
N GLN A 247 10.52 -14.53 4.38
CA GLN A 247 11.95 -14.96 4.29
C GLN A 247 12.56 -15.33 2.91
N GLN A 248 11.80 -15.45 1.82
CA GLN A 248 12.16 -16.05 0.54
C GLN A 248 11.21 -15.60 -0.59
N LEU A 249 11.05 -14.30 -0.84
CA LEU A 249 10.90 -13.97 -2.27
C LEU A 249 12.28 -14.21 -2.85
N SER A 250 12.39 -15.21 -3.73
CA SER A 250 13.65 -15.40 -4.42
C SER A 250 13.97 -14.12 -5.19
N ALA A 251 15.25 -13.86 -5.47
CA ALA A 251 15.62 -12.76 -6.35
C ALA A 251 14.83 -12.84 -7.67
N LEU A 252 14.54 -14.05 -8.17
CA LEU A 252 13.71 -14.28 -9.35
C LEU A 252 12.25 -13.84 -9.17
N ASP A 253 11.65 -14.07 -8.01
CA ASP A 253 10.26 -13.63 -7.73
C ASP A 253 10.15 -12.12 -7.64
N LEU A 254 11.14 -11.46 -7.01
CA LEU A 254 11.25 -10.01 -6.98
C LEU A 254 11.39 -9.46 -8.40
N LEU A 255 12.30 -10.03 -9.19
CA LEU A 255 12.52 -9.65 -10.59
C LEU A 255 11.25 -9.79 -11.42
N SER A 256 10.50 -10.89 -11.28
CA SER A 256 9.23 -11.12 -11.99
C SER A 256 8.15 -10.09 -11.68
N LYS A 257 8.31 -9.35 -10.57
CA LYS A 257 7.40 -8.31 -10.08
C LYS A 257 7.97 -6.91 -10.25
N GLY A 258 9.11 -6.77 -10.92
CA GLY A 258 9.77 -5.49 -11.14
C GLY A 258 10.52 -4.97 -9.92
N PHE A 259 11.02 -5.84 -9.06
CA PHE A 259 11.85 -5.45 -7.93
C PHE A 259 13.25 -6.03 -8.05
N PHE A 260 14.23 -5.18 -7.79
CA PHE A 260 15.65 -5.48 -7.97
C PHE A 260 16.36 -5.20 -6.65
N VAL A 261 17.32 -6.06 -6.29
CA VAL A 261 18.25 -5.77 -5.19
C VAL A 261 19.58 -5.40 -5.82
N GLY A 262 20.02 -4.18 -5.57
CA GLY A 262 21.27 -3.63 -6.14
C GLY A 262 22.11 -2.91 -5.08
N GLY A 263 23.32 -2.52 -5.47
CA GLY A 263 24.32 -1.92 -4.58
C GLY A 263 25.31 -2.94 -4.02
N GLU A 264 26.48 -2.44 -3.61
CA GLU A 264 27.52 -3.27 -3.00
C GLU A 264 27.26 -3.43 -1.49
N PRO A 265 27.48 -4.62 -0.90
CA PRO A 265 27.46 -4.78 0.55
C PRO A 265 28.43 -3.78 1.22
N PRO A 266 27.99 -3.07 2.29
CA PRO A 266 26.76 -3.26 3.05
C PRO A 266 25.54 -2.45 2.56
N ALA A 267 25.68 -1.66 1.50
CA ALA A 267 24.67 -0.70 1.00
C ALA A 267 23.66 -1.31 0.01
N GLN A 268 23.39 -2.62 0.11
CA GLN A 268 22.37 -3.25 -0.72
C GLN A 268 20.99 -2.66 -0.39
N ARG A 269 20.24 -2.29 -1.44
CA ARG A 269 18.88 -1.77 -1.32
C ARG A 269 17.96 -2.36 -2.37
N LEU A 270 16.66 -2.27 -2.10
CA LEU A 270 15.61 -2.57 -3.05
C LEU A 270 15.45 -1.40 -4.05
N PHE A 271 15.06 -1.74 -5.27
CA PHE A 271 14.64 -0.80 -6.30
C PHE A 271 13.35 -1.35 -6.93
N GLY A 272 12.36 -0.48 -7.13
CA GLY A 272 11.21 -0.77 -7.99
C GLY A 272 11.48 -0.34 -9.42
N ASN A 273 11.04 -1.13 -10.41
CA ASN A 273 11.21 -0.81 -11.83
C ASN A 273 10.47 0.46 -12.26
N GLU A 274 9.45 0.86 -11.52
CA GLU A 274 8.62 2.03 -11.79
C GLU A 274 8.94 3.15 -10.79
N GLY A 275 10.18 3.22 -10.32
CA GLY A 275 10.67 4.27 -9.44
C GLY A 275 10.32 4.11 -7.96
N GLU A 276 10.54 5.19 -7.21
CA GLU A 276 10.29 5.25 -5.78
C GLU A 276 9.83 6.64 -5.31
N VAL A 277 9.09 6.65 -4.20
CA VAL A 277 8.74 7.87 -3.45
C VAL A 277 9.16 7.68 -2.01
N ARG A 278 9.84 8.68 -1.44
CA ARG A 278 10.18 8.73 -0.01
C ARG A 278 9.44 9.87 0.67
N LEU A 279 8.87 9.60 1.82
CA LEU A 279 8.14 10.56 2.65
C LEU A 279 8.85 10.64 3.99
N TYR A 280 9.18 11.87 4.41
CA TYR A 280 9.90 12.13 5.64
C TYR A 280 8.97 12.82 6.62
N ALA A 281 8.70 12.18 7.74
CA ALA A 281 7.89 12.73 8.82
C ALA A 281 8.73 13.56 9.80
N LYS A 282 8.09 14.52 10.48
CA LYS A 282 8.70 15.41 11.49
C LYS A 282 9.20 14.69 12.75
N ASP A 283 8.75 13.46 12.99
CA ASP A 283 9.26 12.61 14.06
C ASP A 283 10.42 11.71 13.60
N GLY A 284 10.91 11.90 12.37
CA GLY A 284 12.03 11.15 11.81
C GLY A 284 11.64 9.82 11.16
N VAL A 285 10.37 9.41 11.15
CA VAL A 285 9.94 8.23 10.38
C VAL A 285 10.12 8.51 8.88
N VAL A 286 10.72 7.56 8.15
CA VAL A 286 10.93 7.65 6.70
C VAL A 286 10.24 6.48 6.02
N TYR A 287 9.22 6.78 5.22
CA TYR A 287 8.54 5.80 4.38
C TYR A 287 9.20 5.79 3.01
N THR A 288 9.51 4.61 2.48
CA THR A 288 9.94 4.43 1.09
C THR A 288 8.98 3.50 0.38
N LEU A 289 8.31 4.03 -0.64
CA LEU A 289 7.38 3.31 -1.51
C LEU A 289 8.13 2.94 -2.79
N TYR A 290 8.37 1.67 -3.02
CA TYR A 290 8.98 1.15 -4.25
C TYR A 290 7.88 0.60 -5.16
N PHE A 291 7.88 0.99 -6.43
CA PHE A 291 6.85 0.56 -7.38
C PHE A 291 7.39 -0.46 -8.37
N GLY A 292 6.71 -1.60 -8.47
CA GLY A 292 7.06 -2.69 -9.38
C GLY A 292 6.19 -2.70 -10.64
N GLU A 293 6.22 -3.84 -11.33
CA GLU A 293 5.52 -4.06 -12.59
C GLU A 293 3.99 -3.94 -12.47
N VAL A 294 3.37 -3.67 -13.62
CA VAL A 294 1.91 -3.74 -13.79
C VAL A 294 1.44 -5.19 -13.68
N THR A 295 0.31 -5.39 -13.00
CA THR A 295 -0.40 -6.65 -12.93
C THR A 295 -1.88 -6.45 -13.21
N TYR A 296 -2.47 -7.36 -13.98
CA TYR A 296 -3.89 -7.36 -14.30
C TYR A 296 -4.70 -8.30 -13.41
N ALA A 297 -4.05 -8.99 -12.48
CA ALA A 297 -4.76 -9.76 -11.49
C ALA A 297 -5.57 -8.78 -10.62
N ALA A 298 -6.77 -9.19 -10.20
CA ALA A 298 -7.62 -8.49 -9.22
C ALA A 298 -8.27 -9.50 -8.24
N GLY A 299 -8.67 -9.03 -7.05
CA GLY A 299 -9.53 -9.80 -6.13
C GLY A 299 -8.96 -11.13 -5.60
N GLU A 300 -9.73 -12.21 -5.71
CA GLU A 300 -9.37 -13.54 -5.18
C GLU A 300 -8.11 -14.10 -5.85
N ALA A 301 -7.94 -13.94 -7.16
CA ALA A 301 -6.72 -14.32 -7.89
C ALA A 301 -5.48 -13.58 -7.35
N LEU A 302 -5.65 -12.31 -6.94
CA LEU A 302 -4.61 -11.50 -6.32
C LEU A 302 -4.32 -11.78 -4.85
N THR A 303 -5.08 -12.65 -4.18
CA THR A 303 -4.85 -12.91 -2.74
C THR A 303 -4.86 -14.40 -2.35
N ALA A 304 -5.27 -15.29 -3.25
CA ALA A 304 -5.38 -16.73 -2.98
C ALA A 304 -4.08 -17.51 -3.15
N GLY A 305 -3.04 -16.95 -3.79
CA GLY A 305 -1.71 -17.58 -3.87
C GLY A 305 -1.63 -18.91 -4.63
N ASN A 306 -2.74 -19.40 -5.19
CA ASN A 306 -2.78 -20.56 -6.06
C ASN A 306 -3.04 -20.12 -7.49
N GLY A 307 -2.09 -20.39 -8.37
CA GLY A 307 -2.16 -20.15 -9.79
C GLY A 307 -1.05 -19.22 -10.24
N GLU A 308 -0.04 -19.81 -10.88
CA GLU A 308 0.73 -19.13 -11.91
C GLU A 308 -0.23 -18.28 -12.74
N ALA A 309 0.16 -17.05 -13.07
CA ALA A 309 -0.48 -16.37 -14.18
C ALA A 309 -0.22 -17.24 -15.41
N GLU A 310 -1.14 -18.16 -15.72
CA GLU A 310 -1.21 -18.73 -17.04
C GLU A 310 -1.43 -17.54 -17.97
N ASP A 311 -0.41 -17.22 -18.75
CA ASP A 311 -0.56 -16.40 -19.94
C ASP A 311 -1.74 -16.98 -20.72
N GLU A 312 -2.89 -16.32 -20.70
CA GLU A 312 -3.94 -16.55 -21.67
C GLU A 312 -3.43 -16.06 -23.03
N GLN A 313 -2.62 -16.89 -23.68
CA GLN A 313 -2.48 -16.84 -25.13
C GLN A 313 -3.85 -17.11 -25.73
N ALA A 314 -4.30 -16.13 -26.52
CA ALA A 314 -5.52 -16.15 -27.31
C ALA A 314 -5.73 -17.50 -28.02
N GLY A 315 -6.55 -18.36 -27.41
CA GLY A 315 -7.05 -19.60 -27.98
C GLY A 315 -8.47 -19.38 -28.47
N ASP A 316 -8.61 -19.17 -29.78
CA ASP A 316 -9.86 -19.21 -30.52
C ASP A 316 -10.64 -20.51 -30.22
N THR A 317 -11.71 -20.40 -29.42
CA THR A 317 -12.84 -21.33 -29.47
C THR A 317 -14.13 -20.57 -29.22
N GLY A 318 -14.92 -20.44 -30.30
CA GLY A 318 -16.20 -19.75 -30.30
C GLY A 318 -17.23 -20.37 -29.35
N GLY A 319 -17.89 -19.48 -28.62
CA GLY A 319 -19.09 -19.72 -27.83
C GLY A 319 -19.74 -18.39 -27.49
N GLU A 320 -20.69 -17.96 -28.32
CA GLU A 320 -21.52 -16.77 -28.10
C GLU A 320 -22.49 -17.02 -26.92
N ASP A 321 -22.32 -16.32 -25.79
CA ASP A 321 -23.38 -15.52 -25.16
C ASP A 321 -22.87 -14.76 -23.90
N GLY A 322 -23.22 -13.47 -23.81
CA GLY A 322 -23.14 -12.67 -22.57
C GLY A 322 -21.86 -11.83 -22.39
N GLY A 323 -21.85 -10.62 -22.96
CA GLY A 323 -20.69 -9.72 -22.92
C GLY A 323 -20.38 -9.08 -21.56
N GLU A 324 -19.11 -9.13 -21.19
CA GLU A 324 -18.38 -8.00 -20.62
C GLU A 324 -17.10 -7.83 -21.46
N SER A 325 -16.88 -6.62 -21.94
CA SER A 325 -15.76 -6.27 -22.80
C SER A 325 -14.41 -6.44 -22.09
N ASP A 326 -13.40 -6.87 -22.84
CA ASP A 326 -11.96 -6.78 -22.53
C ASP A 326 -11.45 -5.36 -22.17
N ALA A 327 -12.34 -4.37 -22.03
CA ALA A 327 -12.04 -2.97 -21.76
C ALA A 327 -11.91 -2.61 -20.26
N ASN A 328 -12.01 -3.59 -19.34
CA ASN A 328 -12.04 -3.33 -17.90
C ASN A 328 -11.08 -4.20 -17.07
N ARG A 329 -10.00 -4.74 -17.65
CA ARG A 329 -8.88 -5.22 -16.83
C ARG A 329 -8.18 -4.00 -16.24
N GLN A 330 -8.61 -3.56 -15.06
CA GLN A 330 -8.04 -2.42 -14.37
C GLN A 330 -6.59 -2.75 -14.01
N ALA A 331 -5.65 -2.03 -14.61
CA ALA A 331 -4.23 -2.17 -14.29
C ALA A 331 -4.01 -1.90 -12.79
N ASN A 332 -3.28 -2.80 -12.14
CA ASN A 332 -2.79 -2.65 -10.78
C ASN A 332 -1.26 -2.70 -10.80
N ARG A 333 -0.61 -2.35 -9.69
CA ARG A 333 0.85 -2.38 -9.58
C ARG A 333 1.29 -2.98 -8.27
N TYR A 334 2.41 -3.68 -8.30
CA TYR A 334 3.04 -4.13 -7.08
C TYR A 334 3.73 -2.96 -6.35
N MET A 335 3.67 -2.96 -5.03
CA MET A 335 4.33 -1.97 -4.18
C MET A 335 4.99 -2.62 -2.97
N PHE A 336 6.23 -2.24 -2.69
CA PHE A 336 6.89 -2.47 -1.40
C PHE A 336 6.88 -1.20 -0.57
N VAL A 337 6.69 -1.35 0.74
CA VAL A 337 6.84 -0.28 1.71
C VAL A 337 8.00 -0.66 2.62
N ALA A 338 9.05 0.16 2.65
CA ALA A 338 10.09 0.09 3.66
C ALA A 338 9.93 1.29 4.61
N VAL A 339 10.13 1.04 5.89
CA VAL A 339 10.13 2.10 6.90
C VAL A 339 11.49 2.14 7.58
N GLY A 340 12.04 3.35 7.69
CA GLY A 340 13.28 3.64 8.40
C GLY A 340 13.11 4.78 9.39
N TYR A 341 14.19 5.10 10.08
CA TYR A 341 14.25 6.21 11.02
C TYR A 341 15.46 7.10 10.71
N ASP A 342 15.22 8.40 10.58
CA ASP A 342 16.23 9.43 10.46
C ASP A 342 16.19 10.33 11.71
N PRO A 343 17.05 10.10 12.72
CA PRO A 343 17.06 10.90 13.96
C PRO A 343 17.40 12.37 13.72
N ARG A 344 17.96 12.72 12.56
CA ARG A 344 18.34 14.09 12.22
C ARG A 344 17.12 14.95 11.84
N ARG A 345 15.97 14.31 11.63
CA ARG A 345 14.67 14.93 11.35
C ARG A 345 13.70 14.87 12.51
N ASP A 346 14.01 14.09 13.54
CA ASP A 346 13.20 13.99 14.74
C ASP A 346 13.50 15.18 15.64
N GLU A 347 12.63 16.18 15.63
CA GLU A 347 12.77 17.40 16.45
C GLU A 347 12.86 17.09 17.95
N ASN A 348 12.35 15.92 18.34
CA ASN A 348 12.28 15.49 19.73
C ASN A 348 13.16 14.25 19.98
N ALA A 349 14.19 14.04 19.14
CA ALA A 349 15.11 12.92 19.26
C ALA A 349 15.69 12.84 20.68
N GLY A 350 15.50 11.69 21.33
CA GLY A 350 16.01 11.44 22.69
C GLY A 350 15.11 11.91 23.83
N GLU A 351 13.99 12.60 23.55
CA GLU A 351 12.96 12.81 24.55
C GLU A 351 12.10 11.53 24.70
N PRO A 352 11.75 11.13 25.93
CA PRO A 352 10.90 9.96 26.15
C PRO A 352 9.50 10.22 25.55
N PRO A 353 8.91 9.24 24.84
CA PRO A 353 7.56 9.39 24.33
C PRO A 353 6.53 9.47 25.46
N THR A 354 5.39 10.09 25.17
CA THR A 354 4.22 10.06 26.06
C THR A 354 3.81 8.61 26.32
N GLU A 355 3.33 8.30 27.52
CA GLU A 355 2.86 6.95 27.85
C GLU A 355 1.75 6.50 26.89
N GLY A 356 2.00 5.41 26.16
CA GLY A 356 1.06 4.83 25.21
C GLY A 356 1.18 5.33 23.76
N GLU A 357 2.05 6.30 23.48
CA GLU A 357 2.27 6.86 22.14
C GLU A 357 3.56 6.31 21.53
N LEU A 358 3.46 5.70 20.34
CA LEU A 358 4.65 5.34 19.57
C LEU A 358 5.14 6.56 18.79
N ARG A 359 6.41 6.95 18.96
CA ARG A 359 7.02 8.07 18.23
C ARG A 359 8.42 7.73 17.72
N GLY A 360 8.84 8.39 16.64
CA GLY A 360 10.21 8.35 16.14
C GLY A 360 10.75 6.94 15.95
N ALA A 361 11.86 6.59 16.58
CA ALA A 361 12.48 5.27 16.43
C ALA A 361 11.52 4.11 16.77
N GLN A 362 10.71 4.23 17.83
CA GLN A 362 9.77 3.18 18.23
C GLN A 362 8.62 3.03 17.24
N ARG A 363 8.12 4.15 16.72
CA ARG A 363 7.09 4.15 15.66
C ARG A 363 7.64 3.56 14.38
N ALA A 364 8.84 3.96 13.96
CA ALA A 364 9.50 3.43 12.77
C ALA A 364 9.72 1.91 12.88
N GLU A 365 10.15 1.40 14.04
CA GLU A 365 10.33 -0.02 14.29
C GLU A 365 9.00 -0.79 14.20
N ALA A 366 7.96 -0.33 14.88
CA ALA A 366 6.63 -0.96 14.84
C ALA A 366 6.04 -0.98 13.41
N LEU A 367 6.19 0.12 12.66
CA LEU A 367 5.76 0.19 11.27
C LEU A 367 6.61 -0.73 10.38
N ALA A 368 7.93 -0.75 10.56
CA ALA A 368 8.80 -1.65 9.80
C ALA A 368 8.43 -3.12 10.03
N GLU A 369 8.14 -3.53 11.26
CA GLU A 369 7.64 -4.88 11.56
C GLU A 369 6.29 -5.19 10.87
N ARG A 370 5.41 -4.20 10.77
CA ARG A 370 4.13 -4.32 10.05
C ARG A 370 4.37 -4.52 8.55
N PHE A 371 5.20 -3.68 7.92
CA PHE A 371 5.39 -3.68 6.47
C PHE A 371 6.32 -4.77 5.95
N ASN A 372 7.38 -5.14 6.68
CA ASN A 372 8.38 -6.15 6.26
C ASN A 372 7.82 -7.58 6.14
N ARG A 373 6.53 -7.76 6.40
CA ARG A 373 5.82 -9.04 6.28
C ARG A 373 4.98 -9.13 5.03
N TRP A 374 4.87 -8.05 4.24
CA TRP A 374 3.96 -7.97 3.12
C TRP A 374 4.53 -7.16 1.96
N TYR A 375 4.09 -7.51 0.75
CA TYR A 375 4.04 -6.56 -0.36
C TYR A 375 2.61 -6.43 -0.84
N TYR A 376 2.33 -5.28 -1.43
CA TYR A 376 0.99 -4.82 -1.71
C TYR A 376 0.74 -4.78 -3.20
N VAL A 377 -0.55 -4.82 -3.56
CA VAL A 377 -1.01 -4.50 -4.90
C VAL A 377 -1.92 -3.29 -4.79
N ILE A 378 -1.55 -2.21 -5.46
CA ILE A 378 -2.28 -0.95 -5.46
C ILE A 378 -2.99 -0.75 -6.81
N PRO A 379 -4.16 -0.10 -6.83
CA PRO A 379 -4.76 0.36 -8.08
C PRO A 379 -3.81 1.30 -8.83
N ASP A 380 -3.83 1.27 -10.17
CA ASP A 380 -3.08 2.24 -10.98
C ASP A 380 -3.47 3.70 -10.68
N SER A 381 -4.72 3.93 -10.25
CA SER A 381 -5.15 5.26 -9.77
C SER A 381 -4.42 5.72 -8.50
N SER A 382 -4.06 4.81 -7.59
CA SER A 382 -3.26 5.15 -6.41
C SER A 382 -1.81 5.40 -6.81
N PHE A 383 -1.26 4.55 -7.69
CA PHE A 383 0.08 4.75 -8.25
C PHE A 383 0.23 6.11 -8.93
N THR A 384 -0.62 6.45 -9.89
CA THR A 384 -0.55 7.72 -10.64
C THR A 384 -0.76 8.96 -9.75
N GLN A 385 -1.40 8.80 -8.59
CA GLN A 385 -1.56 9.88 -7.63
C GLN A 385 -0.29 10.12 -6.80
N VAL A 386 0.40 9.06 -6.38
CA VAL A 386 1.62 9.14 -5.56
C VAL A 386 2.91 9.26 -6.39
N HIS A 387 2.98 8.60 -7.54
CA HIS A 387 4.13 8.59 -8.44
C HIS A 387 3.90 9.60 -9.57
N LYS A 388 4.75 10.64 -9.62
CA LYS A 388 4.68 11.73 -10.60
C LYS A 388 5.91 11.68 -11.48
N VAL A 389 5.71 11.80 -12.79
CA VAL A 389 6.82 11.92 -13.74
C VAL A 389 7.42 13.33 -13.68
N PRO A 390 8.68 13.54 -14.09
CA PRO A 390 9.36 14.83 -13.95
C PRO A 390 8.57 16.03 -14.49
N ASP A 391 7.90 15.86 -15.64
CA ASP A 391 7.11 16.91 -16.27
C ASP A 391 5.87 17.34 -15.46
N ASP A 392 5.35 16.48 -14.57
CA ASP A 392 4.18 16.81 -13.75
C ASP A 392 4.46 17.95 -12.78
N PHE A 393 5.70 18.09 -12.31
CA PHE A 393 6.06 19.01 -11.23
C PHE A 393 6.07 20.48 -11.67
N TRP A 394 5.92 20.77 -12.95
CA TRP A 394 6.10 22.11 -13.47
C TRP A 394 4.79 22.73 -13.94
N ARG A 395 4.69 24.05 -13.79
CA ARG A 395 3.66 24.88 -14.43
C ARG A 395 4.30 26.10 -15.06
N ASP A 396 3.64 26.68 -16.06
CA ASP A 396 4.13 27.91 -16.69
C ASP A 396 4.20 29.04 -15.66
N LEU A 397 5.29 29.83 -15.72
CA LEU A 397 5.37 31.07 -14.97
C LEU A 397 4.19 31.95 -15.33
N LYS A 398 3.51 32.50 -14.32
CA LYS A 398 2.47 33.50 -14.57
C LYS A 398 3.13 34.70 -15.25
N ALA A 399 2.68 35.05 -16.45
CA ALA A 399 3.04 36.31 -17.07
C ALA A 399 2.57 37.46 -16.17
N GLU A 400 3.50 38.30 -15.74
CA GLU A 400 3.22 39.51 -14.95
C GLU A 400 2.41 40.56 -15.72
#